data_AF-A0A2V7YFD9-F1
#
_entry.id   AF-A0A2V7YFD9-F1
#
_cell.length_a   1.000
_cell.length_b   1.000
_cell.length_c   1.000
_cell.angle_alpha   90.00
_cell.angle_beta   90.00
_cell.angle_gamma   90.00
#
_symmetry.space_group_name_H-M   'P 1'
#
loop_
_entity.id
_entity.type
_entity.pdbx_description
1 polymer ?
#
loop_
_entity_poly.entity_id
_entity_poly.type
_entity_poly.pdbx_seq_one_letter_code
_entity_poly.pdbx_strand_id
1 'polypeptide(L)'
;MRLVTRGDLDGLTCAVLLSLNEQIDSISLIHPQDISDGRADIRPGDVIANLPYHPGCAMWFDHHLHTATPNIPQEAFRGTFAQAPSAARLVYEYYGGEEAMPQFAELVRETDRLDSANLAPADVLDPQSYIKLGFTIDGRTGLGTFERYFLHLVELLRAETPISAILDDPGVKKRCELLESESERFCQDLRSHSRVDGNVVVTDFRELD
;
A
#
# COMPACT_ATOMS: atom_id res chain seq x y z
N MET A 1 -4.73 0.89 -20.38
CA MET A 1 -4.18 2.02 -19.60
C MET A 1 -3.05 1.52 -18.71
N ARG A 2 -2.11 2.37 -18.32
CA ARG A 2 -1.11 2.03 -17.28
C ARG A 2 -1.54 2.61 -15.95
N LEU A 3 -1.48 1.81 -14.88
CA LEU A 3 -1.66 2.28 -13.51
C LEU A 3 -0.30 2.69 -12.93
N VAL A 4 -0.23 3.88 -12.35
CA VAL A 4 0.92 4.36 -11.59
C VAL A 4 0.48 4.50 -10.13
N THR A 5 1.14 3.79 -9.23
CA THR A 5 0.76 3.76 -7.81
C THR A 5 1.98 3.53 -6.90
N ARG A 6 1.75 3.47 -5.59
CA ARG A 6 2.78 3.17 -4.59
C ARG A 6 2.91 1.68 -4.37
N GLY A 7 4.11 1.26 -3.98
CA GLY A 7 4.38 -0.10 -3.53
C GLY A 7 4.03 -0.28 -2.05
N ASP A 8 2.75 -0.30 -1.72
CA ASP A 8 2.21 -0.56 -0.37
C ASP A 8 0.85 -1.27 -0.48
N LEU A 9 0.21 -1.60 0.65
CA LEU A 9 -1.09 -2.29 0.64
C LEU A 9 -2.19 -1.45 0.01
N ASP A 10 -2.17 -0.13 0.19
CA ASP A 10 -3.15 0.77 -0.43
C ASP A 10 -3.00 0.80 -1.96
N GLY A 11 -1.77 0.92 -2.46
CA GLY A 11 -1.49 0.79 -3.89
C GLY A 11 -1.85 -0.60 -4.45
N LEU A 12 -1.62 -1.67 -3.69
CA LEU A 12 -2.00 -3.04 -4.07
C LEU A 12 -3.52 -3.17 -4.22
N THR A 13 -4.27 -2.70 -3.22
CA THR A 13 -5.74 -2.75 -3.25
C THR A 13 -6.30 -1.86 -4.36
N CYS A 14 -5.73 -0.66 -4.57
CA CYS A 14 -6.05 0.18 -5.73
C CYS A 14 -5.84 -0.57 -7.05
N ALA A 15 -4.70 -1.27 -7.19
CA ALA A 15 -4.39 -2.02 -8.40
C ALA A 15 -5.38 -3.17 -8.66
N VAL A 16 -5.79 -3.90 -7.63
CA VAL A 16 -6.82 -4.94 -7.73
C VAL A 16 -8.15 -4.34 -8.20
N LEU A 17 -8.65 -3.31 -7.49
CA LEU A 17 -9.96 -2.72 -7.76
C LEU A 17 -10.02 -2.03 -9.14
N LEU A 18 -8.97 -1.30 -9.52
CA LEU A 18 -8.91 -0.65 -10.84
C LEU A 18 -8.79 -1.68 -11.96
N SER A 19 -8.04 -2.77 -11.78
CA SER A 19 -7.91 -3.81 -12.81
C SER A 19 -9.18 -4.63 -13.02
N LEU A 20 -10.19 -4.50 -12.15
CA LEU A 20 -11.51 -5.10 -12.31
C LEU A 20 -12.49 -4.19 -13.05
N ASN A 21 -12.33 -2.87 -12.90
CA ASN A 21 -13.27 -1.88 -13.42
C ASN A 21 -12.75 -1.15 -14.66
N GLU A 22 -11.46 -1.22 -14.91
CA GLU A 22 -10.77 -0.51 -15.99
C GLU A 22 -9.85 -1.45 -16.77
N GLN A 23 -9.57 -1.14 -18.03
CA GLN A 23 -8.60 -1.88 -18.84
C GLN A 23 -7.17 -1.45 -18.46
N ILE A 24 -6.59 -2.11 -17.46
CA ILE A 24 -5.20 -1.90 -17.00
C ILE A 24 -4.27 -2.92 -17.69
N ASP A 25 -3.32 -2.43 -18.48
CA ASP A 25 -2.37 -3.25 -19.26
C ASP A 25 -1.03 -3.44 -18.53
N SER A 26 -0.70 -2.52 -17.62
CA SER A 26 0.55 -2.53 -16.85
C SER A 26 0.42 -1.70 -15.59
N ILE A 27 1.26 -2.02 -14.59
CA ILE A 27 1.34 -1.31 -13.31
C ILE A 27 2.79 -0.85 -13.13
N SER A 28 2.96 0.40 -12.69
CA SER A 28 4.26 1.00 -12.37
C SER A 28 4.24 1.49 -10.93
N LEU A 29 5.20 1.01 -10.13
CA LEU A 29 5.36 1.43 -8.74
C LEU A 29 6.37 2.57 -8.68
N ILE A 30 5.99 3.71 -8.11
CA ILE A 30 6.88 4.86 -7.94
C ILE A 30 6.79 5.43 -6.53
N HIS A 31 7.79 6.23 -6.14
CA HIS A 31 7.74 6.97 -4.89
C HIS A 31 6.99 8.30 -5.11
N PRO A 32 6.12 8.76 -4.18
CA PRO A 32 5.41 10.04 -4.31
C PRO A 32 6.31 11.23 -4.60
N GLN A 33 7.51 11.22 -4.01
CA GLN A 33 8.52 12.26 -4.22
C GLN A 33 8.93 12.39 -5.69
N ASP A 34 8.87 11.33 -6.50
CA ASP A 34 9.23 11.42 -7.92
C ASP A 34 8.22 12.26 -8.72
N ILE A 35 6.95 12.30 -8.31
CA ILE A 35 5.97 13.24 -8.88
C ILE A 35 6.27 14.66 -8.42
N SER A 36 6.50 14.85 -7.12
CA SER A 36 6.81 16.17 -6.54
C SER A 36 8.08 16.79 -7.13
N ASP A 37 9.09 15.97 -7.41
CA ASP A 37 10.37 16.38 -8.00
C ASP A 37 10.29 16.54 -9.54
N GLY A 38 9.16 16.22 -10.18
CA GLY A 38 9.00 16.24 -11.63
C GLY A 38 9.85 15.18 -12.36
N ARG A 39 10.22 14.10 -11.68
CA ARG A 39 11.00 12.98 -12.25
C ARG A 39 10.13 11.81 -12.73
N ALA A 40 8.88 11.74 -12.30
CA ALA A 40 7.97 10.66 -12.65
C ALA A 40 7.62 10.70 -14.16
N ASP A 41 7.79 9.55 -14.83
CA ASP A 41 7.30 9.33 -16.19
C ASP A 41 5.79 9.09 -16.13
N ILE A 42 4.99 10.16 -16.23
CA ILE A 42 3.52 10.09 -16.34
C ILE A 42 3.11 10.42 -17.78
N ARG A 43 2.28 9.55 -18.36
CA ARG A 43 1.88 9.58 -19.77
C ARG A 43 0.38 9.89 -19.90
N PRO A 44 -0.05 10.51 -21.01
CA PRO A 44 -1.46 10.64 -21.33
C PRO A 44 -2.16 9.27 -21.30
N GLY A 45 -3.25 9.15 -20.56
CA GLY A 45 -3.98 7.89 -20.39
C GLY A 45 -3.59 7.07 -19.16
N ASP A 46 -2.58 7.50 -18.39
CA ASP A 46 -2.27 6.85 -17.12
C ASP A 46 -3.39 7.06 -16.09
N VAL A 47 -3.61 6.04 -15.28
CA VAL A 47 -4.39 6.13 -14.04
C VAL A 47 -3.39 6.32 -12.89
N ILE A 48 -3.60 7.31 -12.03
CA ILE A 48 -2.79 7.53 -10.83
C ILE A 48 -3.64 7.18 -9.60
N ALA A 49 -3.13 6.33 -8.72
CA ALA A 49 -3.78 6.00 -7.46
C ALA A 49 -2.79 6.03 -6.30
N ASN A 50 -3.22 6.55 -5.15
CA ASN A 50 -2.41 6.70 -3.93
C ASN A 50 -1.12 7.52 -4.17
N LEU A 51 -1.20 8.57 -5.00
CA LEU A 51 -0.06 9.38 -5.42
C LEU A 51 -0.52 10.82 -5.67
N PRO A 52 0.38 11.82 -5.53
CA PRO A 52 0.05 13.21 -5.83
C PRO A 52 -0.48 13.38 -7.26
N TYR A 53 -1.39 14.35 -7.45
CA TYR A 53 -1.94 14.66 -8.76
C TYR A 53 -0.85 15.03 -9.77
N HIS A 54 -1.00 14.56 -11.01
CA HIS A 54 -0.19 14.99 -12.14
C HIS A 54 -1.11 15.29 -13.35
N PRO A 55 -0.98 16.46 -14.00
CA PRO A 55 -1.91 16.89 -15.06
C PRO A 55 -1.91 15.99 -16.30
N GLY A 56 -0.89 15.15 -16.48
CA GLY A 56 -0.83 14.15 -17.55
C GLY A 56 -1.72 12.91 -17.34
N CYS A 57 -2.27 12.66 -16.15
CA CYS A 57 -3.10 11.50 -15.90
C CYS A 57 -4.51 11.67 -16.50
N ALA A 58 -5.12 10.55 -16.91
CA ALA A 58 -6.51 10.52 -17.36
C ALA A 58 -7.50 10.25 -16.22
N MET A 59 -7.02 9.70 -15.11
CA MET A 59 -7.83 9.38 -13.93
C MET A 59 -6.95 9.44 -12.68
N TRP A 60 -7.51 9.94 -11.58
CA TRP A 60 -6.76 10.15 -10.34
C TRP A 60 -7.57 9.79 -9.09
N PHE A 61 -6.94 9.04 -8.18
CA PHE A 61 -7.45 8.75 -6.84
C PHE A 61 -6.39 9.04 -5.79
N ASP A 62 -6.72 9.89 -4.83
CA ASP A 62 -5.84 10.17 -3.69
C ASP A 62 -6.65 10.68 -2.50
N HIS A 63 -6.11 10.50 -1.30
CA HIS A 63 -6.76 10.86 -0.04
C HIS A 63 -5.91 11.80 0.83
N HIS A 64 -4.68 12.09 0.41
CA HIS A 64 -3.73 12.92 1.14
C HIS A 64 -4.03 14.42 0.97
N LEU A 65 -4.66 15.04 1.98
CA LEU A 65 -4.93 16.48 1.97
C LEU A 65 -3.67 17.37 1.92
N HIS A 66 -2.57 16.90 2.51
CA HIS A 66 -1.35 17.69 2.67
C HIS A 66 -0.41 17.67 1.45
N THR A 67 -0.44 16.60 0.65
CA THR A 67 0.39 16.49 -0.57
C THR A 67 -0.30 17.08 -1.79
N ALA A 68 -1.62 17.20 -1.77
CA ALA A 68 -2.39 17.72 -2.89
C ALA A 68 -2.43 19.26 -2.97
N THR A 69 -2.08 20.00 -1.91
CA THR A 69 -2.58 21.36 -1.68
C THR A 69 -2.05 22.51 -2.57
N PRO A 70 -1.07 22.34 -3.48
CA PRO A 70 -0.95 23.25 -4.64
C PRO A 70 -1.45 22.66 -5.96
N ASN A 71 -1.73 21.35 -6.03
CA ASN A 71 -1.93 20.59 -7.26
C ASN A 71 -3.32 19.94 -7.39
N ILE A 72 -4.30 20.28 -6.52
CA ILE A 72 -5.69 19.84 -6.75
C ILE A 72 -6.17 20.48 -8.06
N PRO A 73 -6.63 19.70 -9.05
CA PRO A 73 -7.17 20.24 -10.28
C PRO A 73 -8.37 21.15 -10.00
N GLN A 74 -8.38 22.35 -10.60
CA GLN A 74 -9.51 23.29 -10.50
C GLN A 74 -10.69 22.88 -11.41
N GLU A 75 -10.40 22.08 -12.43
CA GLU A 75 -11.39 21.54 -13.36
C GLU A 75 -11.86 20.15 -12.92
N ALA A 76 -13.01 19.73 -13.45
CA ALA A 76 -13.50 18.38 -13.22
C ALA A 76 -12.51 17.34 -13.79
N PHE A 77 -12.24 16.30 -13.01
CA PHE A 77 -11.39 15.18 -13.40
C PHE A 77 -12.11 13.86 -13.17
N ARG A 78 -11.61 12.78 -13.78
CA ARG A 78 -12.14 11.42 -13.59
C ARG A 78 -11.45 10.78 -12.38
N GLY A 79 -12.24 10.23 -11.46
CA GLY A 79 -11.76 9.66 -10.19
C GLY A 79 -12.21 10.49 -9.00
N THR A 80 -11.55 10.31 -7.85
CA THR A 80 -11.97 10.90 -6.57
C THR A 80 -10.78 11.38 -5.76
N PHE A 81 -10.86 12.61 -5.28
CA PHE A 81 -9.98 13.15 -4.25
C PHE A 81 -10.81 13.58 -3.05
N ALA A 82 -10.63 12.93 -1.91
CA ALA A 82 -11.33 13.25 -0.67
C ALA A 82 -10.57 12.71 0.53
N GLN A 83 -10.80 13.29 1.70
CA GLN A 83 -10.28 12.73 2.94
C GLN A 83 -10.91 11.36 3.21
N ALA A 84 -10.10 10.31 3.23
CA ALA A 84 -10.49 8.94 3.51
C ALA A 84 -9.35 8.20 4.22
N PRO A 85 -9.60 7.02 4.83
CA PRO A 85 -8.55 6.23 5.47
C PRO A 85 -7.51 5.66 4.50
N SER A 86 -7.85 5.52 3.21
CA SER A 86 -6.97 5.03 2.14
C SER A 86 -7.46 5.54 0.76
N ALA A 87 -6.61 5.51 -0.26
CA ALA A 87 -7.05 5.75 -1.65
C ALA A 87 -7.90 4.58 -2.18
N ALA A 88 -7.63 3.36 -1.76
CA ALA A 88 -8.39 2.16 -2.11
C ALA A 88 -9.85 2.27 -1.69
N ARG A 89 -10.14 2.88 -0.53
CA ARG A 89 -11.51 3.20 -0.11
C ARG A 89 -12.22 4.08 -1.13
N LEU A 90 -11.55 5.11 -1.64
CA LEU A 90 -12.12 6.02 -2.65
C LEU A 90 -12.37 5.30 -3.98
N VAL A 91 -11.43 4.45 -4.41
CA VAL A 91 -11.62 3.61 -5.61
C VAL A 91 -12.82 2.69 -5.41
N TYR A 92 -12.90 2.02 -4.26
CA TYR A 92 -13.96 1.08 -3.93
C TYR A 92 -15.34 1.74 -3.98
N GLU A 93 -15.50 2.89 -3.32
CA GLU A 93 -16.75 3.66 -3.31
C GLU A 93 -17.11 4.22 -4.69
N TYR A 94 -16.12 4.68 -5.47
CA TYR A 94 -16.34 5.20 -6.81
C TYR A 94 -16.98 4.16 -7.75
N TYR A 95 -16.65 2.88 -7.59
CA TYR A 95 -17.22 1.78 -8.38
C TYR A 95 -18.38 1.04 -7.68
N GLY A 96 -19.01 1.64 -6.67
CA GLY A 96 -20.24 1.11 -6.04
C GLY A 96 -20.03 0.31 -4.75
N GLY A 97 -18.81 0.24 -4.23
CA GLY A 97 -18.50 -0.25 -2.90
C GLY A 97 -18.98 -1.68 -2.63
N GLU A 98 -19.54 -1.91 -1.44
CA GLU A 98 -19.98 -3.24 -0.98
C GLU A 98 -21.15 -3.80 -1.77
N GLU A 99 -22.01 -2.94 -2.34
CA GLU A 99 -23.11 -3.40 -3.20
C GLU A 99 -22.60 -4.01 -4.51
N ALA A 100 -21.54 -3.44 -5.08
CA ALA A 100 -20.97 -3.90 -6.34
C ALA A 100 -19.88 -4.97 -6.17
N MET A 101 -19.09 -4.87 -5.10
CA MET A 101 -17.86 -5.64 -4.89
C MET A 101 -17.75 -6.17 -3.44
N PRO A 102 -18.74 -6.92 -2.93
CA PRO A 102 -18.75 -7.38 -1.54
C PRO A 102 -17.57 -8.27 -1.18
N GLN A 103 -17.00 -9.00 -2.15
CA GLN A 103 -15.86 -9.90 -1.94
C GLN A 103 -14.57 -9.16 -1.54
N PHE A 104 -14.45 -7.87 -1.82
CA PHE A 104 -13.28 -7.06 -1.46
C PHE A 104 -13.47 -6.22 -0.20
N ALA A 105 -14.65 -6.30 0.46
CA ALA A 105 -14.96 -5.47 1.64
C ALA A 105 -13.95 -5.66 2.78
N GLU A 106 -13.48 -6.90 3.01
CA GLU A 106 -12.44 -7.18 3.99
C GLU A 106 -11.08 -6.61 3.59
N LEU A 107 -10.64 -6.83 2.35
CA LEU A 107 -9.37 -6.29 1.86
C LEU A 107 -9.32 -4.77 2.01
N VAL A 108 -10.38 -4.06 1.62
CA VAL A 108 -10.45 -2.59 1.74
C VAL A 108 -10.47 -2.16 3.21
N ARG A 109 -11.21 -2.86 4.09
CA ARG A 109 -11.21 -2.56 5.53
C ARG A 109 -9.83 -2.73 6.16
N GLU A 110 -9.10 -3.79 5.83
CA GLU A 110 -7.74 -4.00 6.37
C GLU A 110 -6.73 -3.03 5.76
N THR A 111 -6.94 -2.62 4.50
CA THR A 111 -6.17 -1.54 3.86
C THR A 111 -6.36 -0.22 4.61
N ASP A 112 -7.61 0.15 4.92
CA ASP A 112 -7.93 1.35 5.71
C ASP A 112 -7.25 1.34 7.07
N ARG A 113 -7.24 0.19 7.75
CA ARG A 113 -6.60 0.04 9.07
C ARG A 113 -5.09 0.23 8.97
N LEU A 114 -4.44 -0.39 7.99
CA LEU A 114 -2.99 -0.33 7.84
C LEU A 114 -2.54 1.09 7.44
N ASP A 115 -3.21 1.69 6.47
CA ASP A 115 -2.79 2.98 5.91
C ASP A 115 -3.00 4.15 6.89
N SER A 116 -4.11 4.12 7.65
CA SER A 116 -4.37 5.07 8.75
C SER A 116 -3.59 4.77 10.05
N ALA A 117 -2.76 3.71 10.06
CA ALA A 117 -2.08 3.19 11.25
C ALA A 117 -3.02 2.92 12.44
N ASN A 118 -4.28 2.59 12.18
CA ASN A 118 -5.28 2.22 13.18
C ASN A 118 -5.13 0.73 13.56
N LEU A 119 -4.01 0.43 14.22
CA LEU A 119 -3.57 -0.92 14.56
C LEU A 119 -3.49 -1.11 16.09
N ALA A 120 -3.83 -2.30 16.55
CA ALA A 120 -3.53 -2.76 17.89
C ALA A 120 -2.08 -3.27 17.96
N PRO A 121 -1.45 -3.31 19.15
CA PRO A 121 -0.10 -3.85 19.30
C PRO A 121 0.07 -5.28 18.75
N ALA A 122 -0.97 -6.12 18.83
CA ALA A 122 -0.93 -7.48 18.28
C ALA A 122 -0.86 -7.48 16.75
N ASP A 123 -1.51 -6.53 16.07
CA ASP A 123 -1.42 -6.41 14.60
C ASP A 123 0.01 -6.08 14.14
N VAL A 124 0.84 -5.49 15.01
CA VAL A 124 2.22 -5.11 14.72
C VAL A 124 3.20 -6.20 15.16
N LEU A 125 3.00 -6.78 16.34
CA LEU A 125 3.90 -7.78 16.92
C LEU A 125 3.71 -9.19 16.35
N ASP A 126 2.48 -9.53 15.93
CA ASP A 126 2.13 -10.81 15.32
C ASP A 126 1.13 -10.60 14.18
N PRO A 127 1.54 -9.91 13.10
CA PRO A 127 0.65 -9.56 12.02
C PRO A 127 0.06 -10.80 11.34
N GLN A 128 -1.25 -10.77 11.10
CA GLN A 128 -2.00 -11.82 10.42
C GLN A 128 -2.64 -11.32 9.13
N SER A 129 -3.03 -12.26 8.26
CA SER A 129 -3.86 -11.99 7.08
C SER A 129 -3.35 -10.82 6.23
N TYR A 130 -4.22 -9.88 5.85
CA TYR A 130 -3.88 -8.76 4.97
C TYR A 130 -2.88 -7.77 5.59
N ILE A 131 -2.86 -7.61 6.93
CA ILE A 131 -1.85 -6.77 7.59
C ILE A 131 -0.45 -7.37 7.42
N LYS A 132 -0.33 -8.69 7.60
CA LYS A 132 0.92 -9.42 7.33
C LYS A 132 1.36 -9.25 5.88
N LEU A 133 0.43 -9.41 4.95
CA LEU A 133 0.68 -9.21 3.53
C LEU A 133 1.12 -7.77 3.23
N GLY A 134 0.52 -6.77 3.86
CA GLY A 134 0.91 -5.37 3.74
C GLY A 134 2.36 -5.13 4.17
N PHE A 135 2.80 -5.72 5.27
CA PHE A 135 4.19 -5.58 5.73
C PHE A 135 5.22 -6.25 4.81
N THR A 136 4.85 -7.26 4.01
CA THR A 136 5.80 -7.88 3.06
C THR A 136 6.05 -7.02 1.81
N ILE A 137 5.16 -6.08 1.51
CA ILE A 137 5.27 -5.14 0.37
C ILE A 137 5.57 -3.71 0.79
N ASP A 138 5.71 -3.41 2.08
CA ASP A 138 6.08 -2.08 2.51
C ASP A 138 7.59 -1.85 2.35
N GLY A 139 7.96 -0.88 1.51
CA GLY A 139 9.36 -0.51 1.30
C GLY A 139 10.09 -0.08 2.58
N ARG A 140 9.35 0.38 3.61
CA ARG A 140 9.88 0.77 4.92
C ARG A 140 10.28 -0.44 5.77
N THR A 141 9.71 -1.63 5.52
CA THR A 141 10.10 -2.87 6.21
C THR A 141 11.50 -3.33 5.79
N GLY A 142 11.97 -2.95 4.60
CA GLY A 142 13.34 -3.23 4.18
C GLY A 142 13.61 -4.63 3.64
N LEU A 143 12.59 -5.42 3.28
CA LEU A 143 12.73 -6.79 2.76
C LEU A 143 13.19 -6.88 1.28
N GLY A 144 13.87 -5.84 0.78
CA GLY A 144 14.33 -5.72 -0.60
C GLY A 144 13.20 -5.49 -1.62
N THR A 145 13.55 -5.52 -2.90
CA THR A 145 12.64 -5.21 -4.02
C THR A 145 11.50 -6.21 -4.14
N PHE A 146 10.29 -5.72 -4.42
CA PHE A 146 9.08 -6.54 -4.46
C PHE A 146 8.18 -6.31 -5.68
N GLU A 147 8.62 -5.63 -6.73
CA GLU A 147 7.76 -5.30 -7.88
C GLU A 147 7.10 -6.54 -8.51
N ARG A 148 7.88 -7.60 -8.82
CA ARG A 148 7.32 -8.87 -9.34
C ARG A 148 6.39 -9.56 -8.34
N TYR A 149 6.72 -9.45 -7.05
CA TYR A 149 5.91 -10.03 -5.98
C TYR A 149 4.57 -9.29 -5.85
N PHE A 150 4.59 -7.96 -5.93
CA PHE A 150 3.39 -7.13 -5.96
C PHE A 150 2.47 -7.50 -7.12
N LEU A 151 3.01 -7.64 -8.34
CA LEU A 151 2.22 -8.07 -9.50
C LEU A 151 1.62 -9.46 -9.32
N HIS A 152 2.34 -10.39 -8.69
CA HIS A 152 1.82 -11.71 -8.33
C HIS A 152 0.65 -11.62 -7.34
N LEU A 153 0.77 -10.76 -6.32
CA LEU A 153 -0.32 -10.52 -5.37
C LEU A 153 -1.56 -9.90 -6.02
N VAL A 154 -1.38 -8.97 -6.97
CA VAL A 154 -2.49 -8.40 -7.75
C VAL A 154 -3.27 -9.53 -8.42
N GLU A 155 -2.59 -10.46 -9.10
CA GLU A 155 -3.25 -11.57 -9.80
C GLU A 155 -3.97 -12.53 -8.84
N LEU A 156 -3.34 -12.88 -7.71
CA LEU A 156 -3.96 -13.75 -6.70
C LEU A 156 -5.23 -13.13 -6.09
N LEU A 157 -5.17 -11.83 -5.75
CA LEU A 157 -6.31 -11.11 -5.17
C LEU A 157 -7.42 -10.89 -6.20
N ARG A 158 -7.09 -10.58 -7.46
CA ARG A 158 -8.07 -10.47 -8.56
C ARG A 158 -8.78 -11.79 -8.86
N ALA A 159 -8.09 -12.90 -8.66
CA ALA A 159 -8.67 -14.24 -8.77
C ALA A 159 -9.52 -14.65 -7.56
N GLU A 160 -9.78 -13.73 -6.63
CA GLU A 160 -10.54 -13.95 -5.39
C GLU A 160 -9.95 -15.10 -4.55
N THR A 161 -8.63 -15.29 -4.63
CA THR A 161 -7.94 -16.32 -3.85
C THR A 161 -8.08 -16.00 -2.36
N PRO A 162 -8.57 -16.92 -1.52
CA PRO A 162 -8.69 -16.68 -0.09
C PRO A 162 -7.34 -16.30 0.53
N ILE A 163 -7.32 -15.35 1.45
CA ILE A 163 -6.08 -14.85 2.09
C ILE A 163 -5.23 -15.97 2.70
N SER A 164 -5.83 -17.01 3.27
CA SER A 164 -5.09 -18.18 3.77
C SER A 164 -4.32 -18.90 2.66
N ALA A 165 -4.94 -19.09 1.49
CA ALA A 165 -4.29 -19.71 0.34
C ALA A 165 -3.22 -18.79 -0.29
N ILE A 166 -3.42 -17.46 -0.24
CA ILE A 166 -2.38 -16.49 -0.64
C ILE A 166 -1.17 -16.63 0.28
N LEU A 167 -1.37 -16.71 1.60
CA LEU A 167 -0.26 -16.87 2.55
C LEU A 167 0.47 -18.22 2.41
N ASP A 168 -0.19 -19.24 1.87
CA ASP A 168 0.39 -20.55 1.55
C ASP A 168 1.08 -20.61 0.16
N ASP A 169 0.92 -19.59 -0.70
CA ASP A 169 1.67 -19.51 -1.96
C ASP A 169 3.18 -19.55 -1.68
N PRO A 170 3.98 -20.39 -2.36
CA PRO A 170 5.40 -20.57 -2.02
C PRO A 170 6.23 -19.28 -2.02
N GLY A 171 5.92 -18.32 -2.90
CA GLY A 171 6.60 -17.04 -2.98
C GLY A 171 6.19 -16.10 -1.85
N VAL A 172 4.89 -16.08 -1.52
CA VAL A 172 4.33 -15.31 -0.39
C VAL A 172 4.84 -15.86 0.93
N LYS A 173 4.71 -17.17 1.15
CA LYS A 173 5.12 -17.84 2.38
C LYS A 173 6.58 -17.58 2.71
N LYS A 174 7.48 -17.75 1.73
CA LYS A 174 8.91 -17.47 1.91
C LYS A 174 9.17 -16.03 2.34
N ARG A 175 8.38 -15.08 1.83
CA ARG A 175 8.52 -13.66 2.17
C ARG A 175 7.94 -13.36 3.57
N CYS A 176 6.87 -14.03 3.97
CA CYS A 176 6.35 -13.98 5.34
C CYS A 176 7.33 -14.58 6.35
N GLU A 177 7.95 -15.72 6.05
CA GLU A 177 8.99 -16.33 6.90
C GLU A 177 10.18 -15.39 7.09
N LEU A 178 10.60 -14.69 6.02
CA LEU A 178 11.63 -13.66 6.11
C LEU A 178 11.21 -12.50 7.03
N LEU A 179 10.00 -11.96 6.84
CA LEU A 179 9.43 -10.92 7.70
C LEU A 179 9.47 -11.32 9.17
N GLU A 180 9.03 -12.54 9.48
CA GLU A 180 9.01 -13.08 10.85
C GLU A 180 10.42 -13.15 11.45
N SER A 181 11.38 -13.71 10.71
CA SER A 181 12.77 -13.84 11.18
C SER A 181 13.45 -12.49 11.42
N GLU A 182 13.22 -11.50 10.55
CA GLU A 182 13.75 -10.15 10.71
C GLU A 182 13.05 -9.41 11.86
N SER A 183 11.74 -9.61 12.04
CA SER A 183 10.98 -9.03 13.15
C SER A 183 11.45 -9.55 14.51
N GLU A 184 11.72 -10.85 14.63
CA GLU A 184 12.27 -11.44 15.85
C GLU A 184 13.65 -10.84 16.19
N ARG A 185 14.55 -10.75 15.19
CA ARG A 185 15.87 -10.14 15.36
C ARG A 185 15.74 -8.67 15.76
N PHE A 186 14.93 -7.90 15.02
CA PHE A 186 14.71 -6.48 15.29
C PHE A 186 14.15 -6.24 16.70
N CYS A 187 13.22 -7.08 17.16
CA CYS A 187 12.68 -6.99 18.52
C CYS A 187 13.74 -7.29 19.60
N GLN A 188 14.67 -8.22 19.34
CA GLN A 188 15.79 -8.48 20.26
C GLN A 188 16.76 -7.30 20.31
N ASP A 189 17.09 -6.75 19.15
CA ASP A 189 17.97 -5.59 19.02
C ASP A 189 17.38 -4.36 19.70
N LEU A 190 16.10 -4.09 19.48
CA LEU A 190 15.36 -3.02 20.18
C LEU A 190 15.46 -3.17 21.70
N ARG A 191 15.25 -4.37 22.25
CA ARG A 191 15.31 -4.58 23.70
C ARG A 191 16.72 -4.40 24.27
N SER A 192 17.74 -4.83 23.53
CA SER A 192 19.14 -4.77 23.98
C SER A 192 19.75 -3.37 23.85
N HIS A 193 19.26 -2.56 22.90
CA HIS A 193 19.84 -1.25 22.55
C HIS A 193 18.93 -0.06 22.87
N SER A 194 17.80 -0.30 23.55
CA SER A 194 16.90 0.78 23.95
C SER A 194 16.89 1.01 25.46
N ARG A 195 16.74 2.27 25.83
CA ARG A 195 16.51 2.70 27.21
C ARG A 195 15.30 3.62 27.27
N VAL A 196 14.58 3.58 28.38
CA VAL A 196 13.49 4.53 28.67
C VAL A 196 14.09 5.77 29.31
N ASP A 197 13.74 6.94 28.80
CA ASP A 197 14.11 8.26 29.29
C ASP A 197 12.83 9.08 29.50
N GLY A 198 12.24 8.95 30.70
CA GLY A 198 10.94 9.54 30.99
C GLY A 198 9.84 8.99 30.08
N ASN A 199 9.30 9.84 29.20
CA ASN A 199 8.26 9.51 28.24
C ASN A 199 8.79 9.17 26.83
N VAL A 200 10.12 9.00 26.69
CA VAL A 200 10.79 8.71 25.42
C VAL A 200 11.51 7.37 25.52
N VAL A 201 11.52 6.62 24.42
CA VAL A 201 12.41 5.47 24.24
C VAL A 201 13.56 5.92 23.34
N VAL A 202 14.79 5.77 23.82
CA VAL A 202 16.00 6.08 23.06
C VAL A 202 16.65 4.77 22.65
N THR A 203 16.77 4.55 21.36
CA THR A 203 17.39 3.38 20.75
C THR A 203 18.70 3.78 20.08
N ASP A 204 19.80 3.09 20.40
CA ASP A 204 21.14 3.35 19.86
C ASP A 204 21.69 2.13 19.12
N PHE A 205 21.52 2.11 17.80
CA PHE A 205 21.97 1.01 16.94
C PHE A 205 23.37 1.21 16.36
N ARG A 206 24.15 2.19 16.84
CA ARG A 206 25.51 2.45 16.27
C ARG A 206 26.50 1.30 16.47
N GLU A 207 26.23 0.40 17.43
CA GLU A 207 27.05 -0.78 17.71
C GLU A 207 26.54 -2.04 16.98
N LEU A 208 25.44 -1.94 16.22
CA LEU A 208 24.93 -3.02 15.39
C LEU A 208 25.53 -2.95 13.98
N ASP A 209 26.00 -4.10 13.50
CA ASP A 209 26.45 -4.33 12.11
C ASP A 209 25.26 -4.59 11.16
#